data_AF-A0A2V7G9Y1-F1
#
_entry.id   AF-A0A2V7G9Y1-F1
#
_cell.length_a   1.000
_cell.length_b   1.000
_cell.length_c   1.000
_cell.angle_alpha   90.00
_cell.angle_beta   90.00
_cell.angle_gamma   90.00
#
_symmetry.space_group_name_H-M   'P 1'
#
loop_
_entity.id
_entity.type
_entity.pdbx_description
1 polymer ?
#
loop_
_entity_poly.entity_id
_entity_poly.type
_entity_poly.pdbx_seq_one_letter_code
_entity_poly.pdbx_strand_id
1 'polypeptide(L)' 'MSPLSIFDEHHPPAAALIDQCVHCGFCLPTCPTYFTWREEMDSPRGRIYLMKLGAEGNA' A
#
# COMPACT_ATOMS: atom_id res chain seq x y z
N MET A 1 7.10 15.23 9.38
CA MET A 1 6.55 14.77 8.08
C MET A 1 7.61 15.04 7.04
N SER A 2 7.96 14.02 6.25
CA SER A 2 9.03 14.15 5.27
C SER A 2 8.55 15.10 4.16
N PRO A 3 9.32 16.13 3.74
CA PRO A 3 8.94 17.02 2.65
C PRO A 3 8.85 16.31 1.28
N LEU A 4 9.13 15.01 1.24
CA LEU A 4 9.09 14.16 0.05
C LEU A 4 7.82 13.30 -0.06
N SER A 5 6.95 13.23 0.96
CA SER A 5 5.75 12.37 0.87
C SER A 5 4.67 12.97 -0.03
N ILE A 6 3.95 12.14 -0.79
CA ILE A 6 2.86 12.58 -1.68
C ILE A 6 1.54 12.89 -0.96
N PHE A 7 1.43 12.54 0.32
CA PHE A 7 0.18 12.63 1.09
C PHE A 7 -0.01 14.03 1.68
N ASP A 8 -1.28 14.41 1.91
CA ASP A 8 -1.61 15.68 2.53
C ASP A 8 -1.21 15.74 4.01
N GLU A 9 -1.15 16.95 4.55
CA GLU A 9 -0.71 17.18 5.92
C GLU A 9 -1.77 16.83 6.98
N HIS A 10 -3.05 16.81 6.62
CA HIS A 10 -4.14 16.76 7.59
C HIS A 10 -4.55 15.32 7.94
N HIS A 11 -4.57 14.42 6.95
CA HIS A 11 -4.99 13.02 7.15
C HIS A 11 -4.12 12.02 6.38
N PRO A 12 -2.79 12.02 6.56
CA PRO A 12 -1.94 11.02 5.91
C PRO A 12 -2.25 9.62 6.46
N PRO A 13 -2.02 8.57 5.65
CA PRO A 13 -2.10 7.21 6.14
C PRO A 13 -1.09 6.96 7.27
N ALA A 14 -1.50 6.20 8.28
CA ALA A 14 -0.62 5.89 9.42
C ALA A 14 0.52 4.97 8.97
N ALA A 15 1.77 5.46 9.06
CA ALA A 15 2.97 4.70 8.67
C ALA A 15 3.06 3.33 9.36
N ALA A 16 2.70 3.27 10.65
CA ALA A 16 2.69 2.03 11.42
C ALA A 16 1.71 0.96 10.88
N LEU A 17 0.69 1.33 10.11
CA LEU A 17 -0.19 0.37 9.43
C LEU A 17 0.40 -0.08 8.09
N ILE A 18 1.04 0.84 7.35
CA ILE A 18 1.71 0.53 6.07
C ILE A 18 2.82 -0.51 6.31
N ASP A 19 3.61 -0.32 7.36
CA ASP A 19 4.75 -1.19 7.70
C ASP A 19 4.36 -2.57 8.25
N GLN A 20 3.08 -2.82 8.52
CA GLN A 20 2.61 -4.15 8.95
C GLN A 20 2.57 -5.18 7.82
N CYS A 21 2.64 -4.76 6.56
CA CYS A 21 2.65 -5.69 5.44
C CYS A 21 4.00 -6.44 5.36
N VAL A 22 4.03 -7.68 5.83
CA VAL A 22 5.20 -8.56 5.76
C VAL A 22 5.24 -9.40 4.46
N HIS A 23 4.51 -8.97 3.43
CA HIS A 23 4.43 -9.66 2.13
C HIS A 23 3.95 -11.13 2.17
N CYS A 24 3.27 -11.59 3.23
CA CYS A 24 2.84 -12.99 3.39
C CYS A 24 1.80 -13.49 2.37
N GLY A 25 0.98 -12.60 1.81
CA GLY A 25 -0.01 -12.95 0.77
C GLY A 25 -1.36 -13.45 1.27
N PHE A 26 -1.62 -13.42 2.57
CA PHE A 26 -2.93 -13.77 3.13
C PHE A 26 -4.07 -12.90 2.63
N CYS A 27 -3.79 -11.68 2.15
CA CYS A 27 -4.78 -10.80 1.55
C CYS A 27 -5.19 -11.21 0.11
N LEU A 28 -4.37 -11.99 -0.59
CA LEU A 28 -4.62 -12.36 -1.99
C LEU A 28 -5.88 -13.20 -2.19
N PRO A 29 -6.10 -14.32 -1.48
CA PRO A 29 -7.27 -15.17 -1.72
C PRO A 29 -8.60 -14.50 -1.39
N THR A 30 -8.58 -13.45 -0.56
CA THR A 30 -9.77 -12.67 -0.19
C THR A 30 -10.01 -11.47 -1.11
N CYS A 31 -9.07 -11.14 -1.99
CA CYS A 31 -9.12 -9.94 -2.81
C CYS A 31 -9.90 -10.18 -4.13
N PRO A 32 -11.04 -9.52 -4.36
CA PRO A 32 -11.85 -9.73 -5.56
C PRO A 32 -11.17 -9.23 -6.85
N THR A 33 -10.37 -8.17 -6.79
CA THR A 33 -9.61 -7.67 -7.94
C THR A 33 -8.49 -8.64 -8.32
N TYR A 34 -7.76 -9.17 -7.34
CA TYR A 34 -6.75 -10.19 -7.58
C TYR A 34 -7.35 -11.48 -8.18
N PHE A 35 -8.52 -11.90 -7.70
CA PHE A 35 -9.22 -13.05 -8.29
C PHE A 35 -9.55 -12.82 -9.78
N THR A 36 -9.99 -11.61 -10.12
CA THR A 36 -10.44 -11.27 -11.47
C THR A 36 -9.28 -11.05 -12.44
N TRP A 37 -8.30 -10.24 -12.06
CA TRP A 37 -7.22 -9.80 -12.95
C TRP A 37 -5.92 -10.58 -12.79
N ARG A 38 -5.75 -11.28 -11.67
CA ARG A 38 -4.51 -11.99 -11.30
C ARG A 38 -3.28 -11.08 -11.25
N GLU A 39 -3.50 -9.76 -11.17
CA GLU A 39 -2.48 -8.74 -11.00
C GLU A 39 -2.34 -8.40 -9.51
N GLU A 40 -1.17 -8.66 -8.95
CA GLU A 40 -0.89 -8.46 -7.54
C GLU A 40 -0.85 -6.98 -7.16
N MET A 41 -0.38 -6.12 -8.07
CA MET A 41 -0.30 -4.69 -7.83
C MET A 41 -1.68 -4.06 -7.59
N ASP A 42 -2.75 -4.70 -8.07
CA ASP A 42 -4.14 -4.28 -7.84
C ASP A 42 -4.76 -4.83 -6.54
N SER A 43 -4.04 -5.70 -5.82
CA SER A 43 -4.46 -6.28 -4.53
C SER A 43 -4.22 -5.33 -3.34
N PRO A 44 -4.74 -5.61 -2.12
CA PRO A 44 -4.42 -4.84 -0.92
C PRO A 44 -2.92 -4.70 -0.68
N ARG A 45 -2.14 -5.76 -0.92
CA ARG A 45 -0.68 -5.72 -0.76
C ARG A 45 -0.02 -4.78 -1.77
N GLY A 46 -0.42 -4.85 -3.04
CA GLY A 46 0.08 -3.94 -4.08
C GLY A 46 -0.23 -2.48 -3.76
N ARG A 47 -1.43 -2.22 -3.23
CA ARG A 47 -1.83 -0.87 -2.78
C ARG A 47 -1.05 -0.39 -1.57
N ILE A 48 -0.79 -1.24 -0.58
CA ILE A 48 0.07 -0.89 0.58
C ILE A 48 1.49 -0.56 0.10
N TYR A 49 2.02 -1.32 -0.87
CA TYR A 49 3.33 -1.03 -1.45
C TYR A 49 3.35 0.36 -2.14
N LEU A 50 2.34 0.69 -2.94
CA LEU A 50 2.21 2.02 -3.55
C LEU A 50 2.09 3.13 -2.48
N MET A 51 1.34 2.87 -1.41
CA MET A 51 1.23 3.81 -0.28
C MET A 51 2.58 4.03 0.41
N LYS A 52 3.39 2.98 0.54
CA LYS A 52 4.75 3.08 1.09
C LYS A 52 5.66 3.95 0.22
N LEU A 53 5.69 3.70 -1.10
CA LEU A 53 6.47 4.53 -2.04
C LEU A 53 6.04 6.00 -1.97
N GLY A 54 4.74 6.25 -1.93
CA GLY A 54 4.19 7.59 -1.77
C GLY A 54 4.57 8.26 -0.44
N ALA A 55 4.63 7.52 0.66
CA ALA A 55 5.04 8.05 1.97
C ALA A 55 6.54 8.37 2.01
N GLU A 56 7.36 7.57 1.33
CA GLU A 56 8.81 7.71 1.28
C GLU A 56 9.29 8.73 0.23
N GLY A 57 8.41 9.15 -0.68
CA GLY A 57 8.77 10.02 -1.80
C GLY A 57 9.49 9.31 -2.94
N ASN A 58 9.26 8.01 -3.06
CA ASN A 58 9.82 7.12 -4.08
C ASN A 58 8.79 6.76 -5.17
N ALA A 59 7.73 7.56 -5.30
CA ALA A 59 6.63 7.34 -6.25
C ALA A 59 6.97 7.81 -7.68
#